data_AF-A0A7R8CHT7-F1
#
_entry.id   AF-A0A7R8CHT7-F1
#
_cell.length_a   1.000
_cell.length_b   1.000
_cell.length_c   1.000
_cell.angle_alpha   90.00
_cell.angle_beta   90.00
_cell.angle_gamma   90.00
#
_symmetry.space_group_name_H-M   'P 1'
#
loop_
_entity.id
_entity.type
_entity.pdbx_description
1 polymer ?
#
loop_
_entity_poly.entity_id
_entity_poly.type
_entity_poly.pdbx_seq_one_letter_code
_entity_poly.pdbx_strand_id
1 'polypeptide(L)'
;MCSNCDEQSKSSNSRNLSPLAFAPITSTPDSNIQAKDGDTIYLTCNAKAEPMPVFQWYKISSTFSSSDVIDDLKETDRIQQSKKHAFLLDFIPEGFQSKLEIKNVTQSDYGNYLCVVKNNHGVGILIVTLHEFSDDTSLGEQESPSSGSQHVSFSSFNYNCIFLVAIF
;
A
#
# COMPACT_ATOMS: atom_id res chain seq x y z
N MET A 1 68.08 -3.10 21.31
CA MET A 1 67.98 -4.23 20.38
C MET A 1 66.70 -4.97 20.73
N CYS A 2 65.64 -4.80 19.93
CA CYS A 2 64.51 -5.72 19.94
C CYS A 2 64.33 -6.16 18.48
N SER A 3 64.79 -7.38 18.19
CA SER A 3 64.59 -8.06 16.91
C SER A 3 63.75 -9.29 17.19
N ASN A 4 62.51 -9.26 16.70
CA ASN A 4 61.58 -10.34 16.34
C ASN A 4 60.14 -9.99 16.75
N CYS A 5 59.34 -9.64 15.75
CA CYS A 5 57.95 -10.05 15.72
C CYS A 5 57.87 -11.05 14.56
N ASP A 6 57.91 -12.34 14.88
CA ASP A 6 57.70 -13.41 13.91
C ASP A 6 56.27 -13.30 13.36
N GLU A 7 56.18 -13.21 12.04
CA GLU A 7 54.97 -13.49 11.30
C GLU A 7 54.55 -14.96 11.52
N GLN A 8 53.23 -15.14 11.51
CA GLN A 8 52.49 -16.24 10.87
C GLN A 8 51.73 -17.17 11.81
N SER A 9 50.40 -17.02 11.82
CA SER A 9 49.56 -18.02 11.15
C SER A 9 48.15 -17.49 10.94
N LYS A 10 47.75 -17.49 9.66
CA LYS A 10 46.40 -17.30 9.18
C LYS A 10 45.47 -18.32 9.84
N SER A 11 44.43 -17.83 10.51
CA SER A 11 43.17 -18.56 10.63
C SER A 11 42.00 -17.58 10.58
N SER A 12 41.99 -16.70 9.58
CA SER A 12 40.73 -16.13 9.13
C SER A 12 40.05 -17.17 8.25
N ASN A 13 39.30 -18.08 8.86
CA ASN A 13 38.17 -18.72 8.17
C ASN A 13 37.11 -17.64 7.94
N SER A 14 37.44 -16.63 7.14
CA SER A 14 36.45 -15.76 6.53
C SER A 14 35.80 -16.61 5.45
N ARG A 15 34.79 -17.38 5.85
CA ARG A 15 33.80 -17.84 4.90
C ARG A 15 33.26 -16.56 4.28
N ASN A 16 33.65 -16.27 3.04
CA ASN A 16 32.94 -15.33 2.20
C ASN A 16 31.51 -15.85 2.10
N LEU A 17 30.62 -15.41 3.00
CA LEU A 17 29.20 -15.66 2.85
C LEU A 17 28.79 -14.89 1.61
N SER A 18 28.44 -15.61 0.55
CA SER A 18 27.70 -15.03 -0.55
C SER A 18 26.44 -14.36 0.02
N PRO A 19 26.01 -13.20 -0.51
CA PRO A 19 24.72 -12.63 -0.17
C PRO A 19 23.63 -13.70 -0.30
N LEU A 20 22.75 -13.77 0.69
CA LEU A 20 21.61 -14.70 0.64
C LEU A 20 20.73 -14.27 -0.54
N ALA A 21 20.62 -15.12 -1.57
CA ALA A 21 19.75 -14.90 -2.71
C ALA A 21 18.34 -15.45 -2.41
N PHE A 22 17.30 -14.72 -2.79
CA PHE A 22 15.91 -15.06 -2.50
C PHE A 22 14.94 -14.38 -3.48
N ALA A 23 13.75 -14.99 -3.64
CA ALA A 23 12.68 -14.44 -4.46
C ALA A 23 12.11 -13.13 -3.86
N PRO A 24 11.46 -12.26 -4.65
CA PRO A 24 10.98 -10.99 -4.16
C PRO A 24 9.88 -11.14 -3.10
N ILE A 25 10.02 -10.40 -2.00
CA ILE A 25 9.02 -10.27 -0.93
C ILE A 25 8.46 -8.85 -1.02
N THR A 26 7.17 -8.74 -1.32
CA THR A 26 6.49 -7.48 -1.61
C THR A 26 5.74 -6.90 -0.40
N SER A 27 5.61 -5.58 -0.33
CA SER A 27 4.79 -4.87 0.65
C SER A 27 4.37 -3.49 0.15
N THR A 28 3.33 -2.90 0.72
CA THR A 28 2.95 -1.49 0.49
C THR A 28 3.05 -0.73 1.82
N PRO A 29 3.51 0.53 1.83
CA PRO A 29 3.44 1.38 3.02
C PRO A 29 2.02 1.86 3.32
N ASP A 30 1.13 1.90 2.33
CA ASP A 30 -0.25 2.38 2.48
C ASP A 30 -1.24 1.32 1.97
N SER A 31 -2.21 0.97 2.82
CA SER A 31 -3.28 0.02 2.52
C SER A 31 -4.62 0.70 2.22
N ASN A 32 -4.74 2.01 2.38
CA ASN A 32 -5.98 2.76 2.16
C ASN A 32 -5.72 4.01 1.29
N ILE A 33 -5.58 3.79 -0.01
CA ILE A 33 -5.33 4.85 -0.97
C ILE A 33 -6.66 5.35 -1.53
N GLN A 34 -6.94 6.63 -1.34
CA GLN A 34 -8.16 7.29 -1.80
C GLN A 34 -7.81 8.48 -2.69
N ALA A 35 -8.63 8.76 -3.70
CA ALA A 35 -8.44 9.89 -4.60
C ALA A 35 -9.79 10.45 -5.08
N LYS A 36 -9.82 11.74 -5.37
CA LYS A 36 -10.91 12.40 -6.10
C LYS A 36 -10.59 12.44 -7.59
N ASP A 37 -11.62 12.62 -8.40
CA ASP A 37 -11.46 12.90 -9.83
C ASP A 37 -10.57 14.15 -10.04
N GLY A 38 -9.64 14.05 -10.98
CA GLY A 38 -8.67 15.09 -11.28
C GLY A 38 -7.34 14.99 -10.51
N ASP A 39 -7.28 14.21 -9.44
CA ASP A 39 -6.08 14.09 -8.62
C ASP A 39 -4.90 13.45 -9.39
N THR A 40 -3.69 13.65 -8.86
CA THR A 40 -2.50 12.88 -9.23
C THR A 40 -2.03 12.09 -8.03
N ILE A 41 -1.98 10.77 -8.17
CA ILE A 41 -1.65 9.84 -7.07
C ILE A 41 -0.49 8.92 -7.39
N TYR A 42 0.03 8.26 -6.35
CA TYR A 42 1.12 7.28 -6.46
C TYR A 42 0.75 5.98 -5.74
N LEU A 43 0.60 4.90 -6.49
CA LEU A 43 0.50 3.56 -5.91
C LEU A 43 1.91 3.04 -5.66
N THR A 44 2.20 2.57 -4.45
CA THR A 44 3.55 2.20 -4.03
C THR A 44 3.67 0.70 -3.80
N CYS A 45 4.73 0.10 -4.36
CA CYS A 45 5.09 -1.30 -4.19
C CYS A 45 6.57 -1.40 -3.77
N ASN A 46 6.80 -1.81 -2.53
CA ASN A 46 8.12 -2.11 -2.01
C ASN A 46 8.44 -3.59 -2.23
N ALA A 47 9.71 -3.90 -2.45
CA ALA A 47 10.18 -5.28 -2.51
C ALA A 47 11.57 -5.46 -1.90
N LYS A 48 11.72 -6.50 -1.08
CA LYS A 48 13.02 -7.09 -0.71
C LYS A 48 13.34 -8.19 -1.70
N ALA A 49 14.49 -8.16 -2.33
CA ALA A 49 14.92 -9.19 -3.27
C ALA A 49 16.44 -9.20 -3.40
N GLU A 50 17.01 -10.38 -3.67
CA GLU A 50 18.41 -10.52 -4.07
C GLU A 50 18.47 -11.66 -5.09
N PRO A 51 18.89 -11.41 -6.35
CA PRO A 51 19.34 -10.15 -6.97
C PRO A 51 18.25 -9.10 -7.22
N MET A 52 18.67 -7.92 -7.71
CA MET A 52 17.81 -6.79 -8.10
C MET A 52 16.64 -7.25 -8.99
N PRO A 53 15.39 -6.91 -8.63
CA PRO A 53 14.22 -7.36 -9.34
C PRO A 53 13.78 -6.36 -10.43
N VAL A 54 12.88 -6.83 -11.30
CA VAL A 54 12.12 -6.01 -12.25
C VAL A 54 10.69 -5.84 -11.76
N PHE A 55 10.15 -4.64 -11.89
CA PHE A 55 8.77 -4.29 -11.51
C PHE A 55 7.89 -4.11 -12.75
N GLN A 56 6.66 -4.60 -12.67
CA GLN A 56 5.62 -4.43 -13.69
C GLN A 56 4.28 -4.18 -13.00
N TRP A 57 3.50 -3.24 -13.54
CA TRP A 57 2.18 -2.91 -13.01
C TRP A 57 1.10 -3.30 -14.00
N TYR A 58 0.02 -3.86 -13.48
CA TYR A 58 -1.16 -4.27 -14.23
C TYR A 58 -2.39 -3.67 -13.58
N LYS A 59 -3.39 -3.35 -14.40
CA LYS A 59 -4.73 -3.04 -13.89
C LYS A 59 -5.56 -4.31 -13.96
N ILE A 60 -6.14 -4.72 -12.84
CA ILE A 60 -6.85 -5.99 -12.76
C ILE A 60 -8.30 -5.78 -12.30
N SER A 61 -9.18 -6.66 -12.79
CA SER A 61 -10.56 -6.79 -12.31
C SER A 61 -10.60 -7.25 -10.86
N SER A 62 -11.71 -7.03 -10.15
CA SER A 62 -11.93 -7.57 -8.80
C SER A 62 -12.16 -9.09 -8.77
N THR A 63 -12.30 -9.73 -9.92
CA THR A 63 -12.63 -11.17 -10.06
C THR A 63 -11.43 -12.11 -10.03
N PHE A 64 -10.20 -11.61 -9.95
CA PHE A 64 -9.01 -12.48 -9.93
C PHE A 64 -8.87 -13.15 -8.55
N SER A 65 -8.97 -14.48 -8.51
CA SER A 65 -8.63 -15.27 -7.32
C SER A 65 -7.13 -15.19 -7.06
N SER A 66 -6.73 -14.97 -5.81
CA SER A 66 -5.34 -14.84 -5.37
C SER A 66 -4.44 -16.02 -5.75
N SER A 67 -5.01 -17.19 -6.08
CA SER A 67 -4.28 -18.41 -6.44
C SER A 67 -3.67 -18.40 -7.84
N ASP A 68 -4.29 -17.74 -8.82
CA ASP A 68 -3.95 -17.91 -10.24
C ASP A 68 -3.73 -16.59 -10.98
N VAL A 69 -3.60 -15.48 -10.23
CA VAL A 69 -3.55 -14.12 -10.78
C VAL A 69 -2.54 -14.00 -11.94
N ILE A 70 -1.37 -14.62 -11.82
CA ILE A 70 -0.27 -14.47 -12.81
C ILE A 70 -0.58 -15.18 -14.14
N ASP A 71 -1.22 -16.34 -14.11
CA ASP A 71 -1.44 -17.16 -15.31
C ASP A 71 -2.49 -16.52 -16.24
N ASP A 72 -3.42 -15.74 -15.66
CA ASP A 72 -4.45 -15.03 -16.39
C ASP A 72 -4.03 -13.62 -16.86
N LEU A 73 -2.87 -13.10 -16.41
CA LEU A 73 -2.39 -11.79 -16.85
C LEU A 73 -2.01 -11.82 -18.33
N LYS A 74 -2.59 -10.91 -19.10
CA LYS A 74 -2.20 -10.68 -20.48
C LYS A 74 -1.28 -9.47 -20.54
N GLU A 75 -0.33 -9.47 -21.48
CA GLU A 75 0.52 -8.29 -21.75
C GLU A 75 -0.33 -7.04 -22.09
N THR A 76 -1.55 -7.23 -22.59
CA THR A 76 -2.52 -6.14 -22.83
C THR A 76 -3.03 -5.46 -21.57
N ASP A 77 -2.99 -6.16 -20.42
CA ASP A 77 -3.45 -5.63 -19.13
C ASP A 77 -2.33 -4.85 -18.41
N ARG A 78 -1.11 -4.95 -18.95
CA ARG A 78 0.06 -4.24 -18.46
C ARG A 78 -0.13 -2.74 -18.67
N ILE A 79 0.08 -1.98 -17.61
CA ILE A 79 0.04 -0.53 -17.68
C ILE A 79 1.30 -0.07 -18.43
N GLN A 80 1.09 0.74 -19.46
CA GLN A 80 2.16 1.28 -20.28
C GLN A 80 2.41 2.75 -19.93
N GLN A 81 3.66 3.18 -20.10
CA GLN A 81 4.04 4.57 -19.89
C GLN A 81 3.28 5.47 -20.88
N SER A 82 2.72 6.57 -20.36
CA SER A 82 1.89 7.47 -21.14
C SER A 82 1.87 8.86 -20.51
N LYS A 83 1.04 9.78 -21.03
CA LYS A 83 0.78 11.07 -20.38
C LYS A 83 0.07 10.91 -19.03
N LYS A 84 -0.69 9.81 -18.87
CA LYS A 84 -1.46 9.49 -17.66
C LYS A 84 -0.68 8.68 -16.65
N HIS A 85 0.16 7.75 -17.12
CA HIS A 85 0.89 6.80 -16.28
C HIS A 85 2.40 6.99 -16.38
N ALA A 86 3.08 7.10 -15.25
CA ALA A 86 4.53 7.06 -15.17
C ALA A 86 5.01 6.07 -14.10
N PHE A 87 6.21 5.54 -14.28
CA PHE A 87 6.83 4.60 -13.34
C PHE A 87 8.07 5.25 -12.74
N LEU A 88 8.13 5.25 -11.42
CA LEU A 88 9.29 5.70 -10.66
C LEU A 88 9.89 4.49 -9.95
N LEU A 89 11.21 4.39 -9.93
CA LEU A 89 11.95 3.33 -9.26
C LEU A 89 12.99 3.96 -8.34
N ASP A 90 12.87 3.65 -7.05
CA ASP A 90 13.72 4.15 -5.98
C ASP A 90 14.41 2.97 -5.25
N PHE A 91 15.59 3.22 -4.70
CA PHE A 91 16.29 2.30 -3.79
C PHE A 91 16.10 2.81 -2.36
N ILE A 92 15.50 1.99 -1.51
CA ILE A 92 15.20 2.32 -0.12
C ILE A 92 16.03 1.45 0.83
N PRO A 93 16.24 1.83 2.11
CA PRO A 93 17.00 1.01 3.05
C PRO A 93 16.47 -0.43 3.16
N GLU A 94 15.16 -0.62 2.99
CA GLU A 94 14.48 -1.91 3.05
C GLU A 94 14.48 -2.65 1.71
N GLY A 95 15.12 -2.17 0.64
CA GLY A 95 15.18 -2.83 -0.66
C GLY A 95 14.86 -1.90 -1.83
N PHE A 96 13.89 -2.26 -2.65
CA PHE A 96 13.49 -1.54 -3.85
C PHE A 96 12.07 -1.00 -3.70
N GLN A 97 11.78 0.14 -4.31
CA GLN A 97 10.45 0.74 -4.32
C GLN A 97 10.08 1.14 -5.73
N SER A 98 8.95 0.65 -6.23
CA SER A 98 8.33 1.14 -7.45
C SER A 98 7.08 1.94 -7.11
N LYS A 99 6.91 3.09 -7.78
CA LYS A 99 5.68 3.88 -7.74
C LYS A 99 5.06 3.96 -9.12
N LEU A 100 3.76 3.68 -9.20
CA LEU A 100 2.92 3.98 -10.34
C LEU A 100 2.25 5.35 -10.11
N GLU A 101 2.68 6.35 -10.86
CA GLU A 101 2.01 7.65 -10.93
C GLU A 101 0.79 7.55 -11.84
N ILE A 102 -0.37 8.01 -11.36
CA ILE A 102 -1.61 8.13 -12.15
C ILE A 102 -2.07 9.59 -12.10
N LYS A 103 -2.04 10.27 -13.25
CA LYS A 103 -2.45 11.68 -13.39
C LYS A 103 -3.90 11.80 -13.83
N ASN A 104 -4.56 12.86 -13.34
CA ASN A 104 -5.93 13.19 -13.71
C ASN A 104 -6.83 11.97 -13.55
N VAL A 105 -6.94 11.50 -12.30
CA VAL A 105 -7.77 10.36 -11.90
C VAL A 105 -9.21 10.56 -12.40
N THR A 106 -9.82 9.47 -12.83
CA THR A 106 -11.22 9.40 -13.29
C THR A 106 -11.88 8.18 -12.68
N GLN A 107 -13.21 8.10 -12.76
CA GLN A 107 -13.97 6.91 -12.33
C GLN A 107 -13.37 5.57 -12.81
N SER A 108 -12.86 5.55 -14.04
CA SER A 108 -12.30 4.33 -14.63
C SER A 108 -11.02 3.86 -13.95
N ASP A 109 -10.31 4.74 -13.23
CA ASP A 109 -9.03 4.47 -12.56
C ASP A 109 -9.19 3.80 -11.19
N TYR A 110 -10.35 3.91 -10.57
CA TYR A 110 -10.61 3.22 -9.31
C TYR A 110 -10.59 1.69 -9.51
N GLY A 111 -10.18 0.99 -8.46
CA GLY A 111 -10.09 -0.48 -8.45
C GLY A 111 -8.69 -1.01 -8.15
N ASN A 112 -8.44 -2.23 -8.61
CA ASN A 112 -7.28 -3.01 -8.19
C ASN A 112 -6.13 -2.92 -9.19
N TYR A 113 -4.94 -2.73 -8.65
CA TYR A 113 -3.68 -2.70 -9.36
C TYR A 113 -2.77 -3.78 -8.83
N LEU A 114 -2.17 -4.55 -9.72
CA LEU A 114 -1.23 -5.60 -9.39
C LEU A 114 0.20 -5.16 -9.71
N CYS A 115 1.04 -5.13 -8.70
CA CYS A 115 2.48 -5.04 -8.83
C CYS A 115 3.07 -6.46 -8.90
N VAL A 116 3.68 -6.80 -10.02
CA VAL A 116 4.45 -8.04 -10.22
C VAL A 116 5.93 -7.70 -10.14
N VAL A 117 6.64 -8.38 -9.25
CA VAL A 117 8.06 -8.17 -8.99
C VAL A 117 8.79 -9.48 -9.25
N LYS A 118 9.76 -9.48 -10.16
CA LYS A 118 10.43 -10.71 -10.61
C LYS A 118 11.94 -10.60 -10.51
N ASN A 119 12.58 -11.65 -9.99
CA ASN A 119 14.00 -11.90 -10.18
C ASN A 119 14.21 -13.34 -10.68
N ASN A 120 15.46 -13.79 -10.78
CA ASN A 120 15.82 -15.14 -11.20
C ASN A 120 15.51 -16.24 -10.15
N HIS A 121 15.04 -15.88 -8.95
CA HIS A 121 14.66 -16.81 -7.89
C HIS A 121 13.15 -16.93 -7.69
N GLY A 122 12.36 -16.05 -8.29
CA GLY A 122 10.91 -16.18 -8.25
C GLY A 122 10.18 -14.87 -8.54
N VAL A 123 8.91 -14.87 -8.15
CA VAL A 123 7.97 -13.78 -8.36
C VAL A 123 7.31 -13.43 -7.02
N GLY A 124 7.29 -12.14 -6.69
CA GLY A 124 6.46 -11.57 -5.65
C GLY A 124 5.33 -10.76 -6.28
N ILE A 125 4.16 -10.78 -5.66
CA ILE A 125 2.98 -10.04 -6.13
C ILE A 125 2.39 -9.18 -5.02
N LEU A 126 1.79 -8.06 -5.38
CA LEU A 126 1.09 -7.18 -4.45
C LEU A 126 -0.09 -6.54 -5.13
N ILE A 127 -1.27 -6.69 -4.53
CA ILE A 127 -2.47 -5.99 -4.98
C ILE A 127 -2.60 -4.71 -4.15
N VAL A 128 -2.78 -3.59 -4.84
CA VAL A 128 -3.02 -2.27 -4.28
C VAL A 128 -4.35 -1.75 -4.83
N THR A 129 -5.25 -1.32 -3.96
CA THR A 129 -6.58 -0.84 -4.35
C THR A 129 -6.64 0.68 -4.26
N LEU A 130 -7.06 1.34 -5.33
CA LEU A 130 -7.38 2.76 -5.36
C LEU A 130 -8.88 2.95 -5.18
N HIS A 131 -9.28 3.60 -4.09
CA HIS A 131 -10.66 3.89 -3.78
C HIS A 131 -11.03 5.33 -4.17
N GLU A 132 -12.29 5.52 -4.53
CA GLU A 132 -12.86 6.85 -4.68
C GLU A 132 -13.02 7.47 -3.29
N PHE A 133 -12.55 8.71 -3.13
CA PHE A 133 -12.78 9.46 -1.90
C PHE A 133 -14.23 9.95 -1.87
N SER A 134 -15.05 9.42 -0.96
CA SER A 134 -16.38 9.94 -0.68
C SER A 134 -16.36 10.78 0.60
N ASP A 135 -16.77 12.05 0.50
CA ASP A 135 -16.99 12.90 1.67
C ASP A 135 -18.32 12.47 2.34
N ASP A 136 -18.27 12.01 3.59
CA ASP A 136 -19.45 11.57 4.36
C ASP A 136 -20.31 12.75 4.85
N THR A 137 -20.41 13.82 4.05
CA THR A 137 -21.06 15.08 4.39
C THR A 137 -22.20 15.42 3.43
N SER A 138 -22.94 14.42 2.94
CA SER A 138 -24.21 14.70 2.25
C SER A 138 -25.33 13.78 2.73
N LEU A 139 -26.20 14.35 3.56
CA LEU A 139 -27.59 14.02 3.92
C LEU A 139 -27.82 14.08 5.44
N GLY A 140 -27.83 15.31 5.95
CA GLY A 140 -28.33 15.66 7.27
C GLY A 140 -29.14 16.96 7.25
N GLU A 141 -29.86 17.22 6.17
CA GLU A 141 -30.84 18.31 6.11
C GLU A 141 -32.24 17.70 6.32
N GLN A 142 -32.65 17.57 7.59
CA GLN A 142 -34.07 17.47 7.94
C GLN A 142 -34.54 18.87 8.35
N GLU A 143 -35.28 19.52 7.47
CA GLU A 143 -36.06 20.72 7.78
C GLU A 143 -37.01 20.43 8.94
N SER A 144 -36.90 21.23 10.01
CA SER A 144 -37.80 21.23 11.15
C SER A 144 -39.13 21.92 10.78
N PRO A 145 -40.31 21.27 10.90
CA PRO A 145 -41.57 22.00 10.96
C PRO A 145 -41.83 22.44 12.40
N SER A 146 -41.94 23.75 12.61
CA SER A 146 -42.44 24.35 13.84
C SER A 146 -43.96 24.11 13.98
N SER A 147 -44.40 23.53 15.09
CA SER A 147 -45.71 23.82 15.71
C SER A 147 -45.81 23.12 17.07
N GLY A 148 -46.13 23.87 18.12
CA GLY A 148 -46.10 23.40 19.51
C GLY A 148 -47.35 22.66 19.98
N SER A 149 -47.21 21.94 21.10
CA SER A 149 -48.12 21.95 22.26
C SER A 149 -47.67 20.96 23.34
N GLN A 150 -47.89 21.34 24.60
CA GLN A 150 -47.47 20.68 25.83
C GLN A 150 -48.44 19.54 26.23
N HIS A 151 -47.94 18.43 26.80
CA HIS A 151 -48.40 17.89 28.11
C HIS A 151 -47.61 16.64 28.57
N VAL A 152 -47.03 16.78 29.78
CA VAL A 152 -46.62 15.84 30.86
C VAL A 152 -46.85 14.31 30.73
N SER A 153 -45.82 13.52 31.07
CA SER A 153 -45.77 12.61 32.25
C SER A 153 -44.43 11.86 32.38
N PHE A 154 -43.89 11.76 33.61
CA PHE A 154 -42.65 11.06 33.99
C PHE A 154 -42.93 9.72 34.69
N SER A 155 -42.18 8.67 34.37
CA SER A 155 -41.57 7.68 35.31
C SER A 155 -40.85 6.58 34.51
N SER A 156 -39.52 6.54 34.49
CA SER A 156 -38.61 5.85 35.44
C SER A 156 -38.21 4.44 34.97
N PHE A 157 -37.08 4.35 34.28
CA PHE A 157 -36.13 3.24 34.49
C PHE A 157 -34.70 3.80 34.49
N ASN A 158 -34.11 3.79 35.69
CA ASN A 158 -32.74 4.15 35.95
C ASN A 158 -31.81 3.04 35.46
N TYR A 159 -30.82 3.35 34.61
CA TYR A 159 -29.49 2.75 34.67
C TYR A 159 -28.44 3.82 34.41
N ASN A 160 -27.50 3.87 35.35
CA ASN A 160 -26.46 4.89 35.54
C ASN A 160 -25.49 5.02 34.36
N CYS A 161 -25.27 6.24 33.87
CA CYS A 161 -23.98 6.65 33.30
C CYS A 161 -23.53 7.93 34.01
N ILE A 162 -22.65 7.75 35.01
CA ILE A 162 -21.91 8.82 35.65
C ILE A 162 -20.78 9.23 34.70
N PHE A 163 -20.89 10.39 34.07
CA PHE A 163 -19.73 11.17 33.64
C PHE A 163 -19.94 12.62 34.10
N LEU A 164 -19.25 12.95 35.20
CA LEU A 164 -19.14 14.31 35.69
C LEU A 164 -18.19 15.11 34.79
N VAL A 165 -18.71 16.23 34.30
CA VAL A 165 -17.96 17.36 33.75
C VAL A 165 -17.24 18.06 34.90
N ALA A 166 -15.95 18.35 34.74
CA ALA A 166 -15.24 19.36 35.52
C ALA A 166 -14.72 20.43 34.55
N ILE A 167 -15.26 21.64 34.67
CA ILE A 167 -14.70 22.87 34.11
C ILE A 167 -14.28 23.72 35.31
N PHE A 168 -12.99 24.03 35.39
CA PHE A 168 -12.43 25.33 35.78
C PHE A 168 -11.24 25.60 34.87
#